data_AF-A0A3P7IPE4-F1
#
_entry.id   AF-A0A3P7IPE4-F1
#
_cell.length_a   1.000
_cell.length_b   1.000
_cell.length_c   1.000
_cell.angle_alpha   90.00
_cell.angle_beta   90.00
_cell.angle_gamma   90.00
#
_symmetry.space_group_name_H-M   'P 1'
#
loop_
_entity.id
_entity.type
_entity.pdbx_description
1 polymer ?
#
loop_
_entity_poly.entity_id
_entity_poly.type
_entity_poly.pdbx_seq_one_letter_code
_entity_poly.pdbx_strand_id
1 'polypeptide(L)'
;MATSTSAAATEVTTKNPDEIMTEEIRKQIILMHNYRRSELALGRVRNGKEGNPNCPKAQNMLEMVYDMDLEVAAQAYADQCHTSGSAISTRPLFGENFHIIPSRTINYCNATVAAIKAWWSQIFSNGVNMQMLYTVTLHTKQQSPNKFTQVSR
;
A
#
# COMPACT_ATOMS: atom_id res chain seq x y z
N MET A 1 -43.80 24.67 8.75
CA MET A 1 -42.87 24.09 7.77
C MET A 1 -41.64 24.98 7.72
N ALA A 2 -40.52 24.51 8.26
CA ALA A 2 -39.23 25.19 8.15
C ALA A 2 -38.25 24.19 7.56
N THR A 3 -38.03 24.28 6.26
CA THR A 3 -37.01 23.52 5.52
C THR A 3 -35.67 24.20 5.73
N SER A 4 -34.83 23.60 6.59
CA SER A 4 -33.41 23.95 6.68
C SER A 4 -32.62 23.03 5.77
N THR A 5 -32.36 23.48 4.55
CA THR A 5 -31.30 22.92 3.71
C THR A 5 -30.01 23.67 4.05
N SER A 6 -29.00 22.97 4.57
CA SER A 6 -27.65 23.53 4.71
C SER A 6 -26.68 22.61 4.00
N ALA A 7 -25.96 23.20 3.05
CA ALA A 7 -25.08 22.59 2.08
C ALA A 7 -23.93 21.80 2.71
N ALA A 8 -23.52 20.72 2.03
CA ALA A 8 -22.24 20.06 2.27
C ALA A 8 -21.11 21.08 2.00
N ALA A 9 -20.31 21.36 3.02
CA ALA A 9 -19.09 22.13 2.87
C ALA A 9 -18.09 21.26 2.10
N THR A 10 -17.86 21.59 0.83
CA THR A 10 -16.70 21.12 0.10
C THR A 10 -15.47 21.76 0.74
N GLU A 11 -14.68 20.97 1.46
CA GLU A 11 -13.35 21.40 1.90
C GLU A 11 -12.51 21.71 0.65
N VAL A 12 -12.39 23.00 0.36
CA VAL A 12 -11.40 23.50 -0.58
C VAL A 12 -10.06 23.45 0.15
N THR A 13 -9.35 22.34 0.02
CA THR A 13 -7.94 22.28 0.40
C THR A 13 -7.17 23.28 -0.46
N THR A 14 -6.80 24.40 0.16
CA THR A 14 -5.86 25.36 -0.42
C THR A 14 -4.58 24.61 -0.74
N LYS A 15 -4.29 24.44 -2.03
CA LYS A 15 -3.03 23.83 -2.52
C LYS A 15 -1.85 24.53 -1.89
N ASN A 16 -1.20 23.88 -0.93
CA ASN A 16 0.09 24.33 -0.43
C ASN A 16 1.14 23.96 -1.50
N PRO A 17 1.83 24.93 -2.12
CA PRO A 17 2.80 24.66 -3.18
C PRO A 17 3.99 23.80 -2.72
N ASP A 18 4.22 23.71 -1.41
CA ASP A 18 5.30 22.91 -0.80
C ASP A 18 4.82 21.52 -0.30
N GLU A 19 3.57 21.15 -0.54
CA GLU A 19 3.03 19.86 -0.14
C GLU A 19 3.63 18.72 -0.97
N ILE A 20 4.51 17.92 -0.35
CA ILE A 20 5.12 16.73 -0.95
C ILE A 20 4.04 15.69 -1.29
N MET A 21 3.16 15.40 -0.34
CA MET A 21 2.06 14.44 -0.47
C MET A 21 0.82 15.11 -1.05
N THR A 22 0.86 15.45 -2.33
CA THR A 22 -0.31 16.07 -3.00
C THR A 22 -1.51 15.14 -3.06
N GLU A 23 -2.71 15.70 -3.21
CA GLU A 23 -3.96 14.97 -3.43
C GLU A 23 -3.88 13.93 -4.58
N GLU A 24 -3.11 14.22 -5.63
CA GLU A 24 -2.90 13.31 -6.74
C GLU A 24 -2.13 12.05 -6.29
N ILE A 25 -1.13 12.22 -5.43
CA ILE A 25 -0.36 11.10 -4.87
C ILE A 25 -1.25 10.26 -3.95
N ARG A 26 -2.07 10.89 -3.10
CA ARG A 26 -3.03 10.19 -2.22
C ARG A 26 -4.00 9.32 -3.03
N LYS A 27 -4.61 9.92 -4.05
CA LYS A 27 -5.50 9.21 -5.00
C LYS A 27 -4.78 8.06 -5.70
N GLN A 28 -3.55 8.29 -6.15
CA GLN A 28 -2.76 7.26 -6.81
C GLN A 28 -2.44 6.09 -5.87
N ILE A 29 -2.11 6.35 -4.60
CA ILE A 29 -1.87 5.31 -3.59
C ILE A 29 -3.11 4.45 -3.42
N ILE A 30 -4.26 5.06 -3.13
CA ILE A 30 -5.46 4.29 -2.80
C ILE A 30 -6.00 3.53 -4.01
N LEU A 31 -5.96 4.15 -5.21
CA LEU A 31 -6.31 3.51 -6.47
C LEU A 31 -5.43 2.29 -6.74
N MET A 32 -4.11 2.41 -6.57
CA MET A 32 -3.18 1.32 -6.85
C MET A 32 -3.32 0.15 -5.88
N HIS A 33 -3.63 0.42 -4.61
CA HIS A 33 -3.89 -0.63 -3.62
C HIS A 33 -5.22 -1.33 -3.93
N ASN A 34 -6.32 -0.59 -4.08
CA ASN A 34 -7.65 -1.17 -4.31
C ASN A 34 -7.73 -1.92 -5.65
N TYR A 35 -7.10 -1.43 -6.71
CA TYR A 35 -7.00 -2.16 -7.98
C TYR A 35 -6.36 -3.54 -7.79
N ARG A 36 -5.21 -3.59 -7.11
CA ARG A 36 -4.47 -4.83 -6.85
C ARG A 36 -5.25 -5.80 -5.97
N ARG A 37 -5.88 -5.28 -4.91
CA ARG A 37 -6.74 -6.05 -4.01
C ARG A 37 -7.93 -6.66 -4.74
N SER A 38 -8.56 -5.91 -5.64
CA SER A 38 -9.65 -6.39 -6.50
C SER A 38 -9.19 -7.53 -7.41
N GLU A 39 -8.07 -7.35 -8.13
CA GLU A 39 -7.53 -8.39 -9.00
C GLU A 39 -7.16 -9.67 -8.24
N LEU A 40 -6.61 -9.54 -7.02
CA LEU A 40 -6.36 -10.67 -6.14
C LEU A 40 -7.65 -11.33 -5.67
N ALA A 41 -8.64 -10.55 -5.25
CA ALA A 41 -9.93 -11.07 -4.80
C ALA A 41 -10.67 -11.85 -5.90
N LEU A 42 -10.53 -11.42 -7.16
CA LEU A 42 -11.07 -12.08 -8.33
C LEU A 42 -10.28 -13.34 -8.76
N GLY A 43 -9.16 -13.64 -8.12
CA GLY A 43 -8.30 -14.78 -8.44
C GLY A 43 -7.52 -14.60 -9.75
N ARG A 44 -7.16 -13.36 -10.09
CA ARG A 44 -6.46 -13.00 -11.34
C ARG A 44 -4.94 -12.80 -11.18
N VAL A 45 -4.43 -12.96 -9.96
CA VAL A 45 -3.02 -12.73 -9.62
C VAL A 45 -2.28 -14.06 -9.56
N ARG A 46 -1.23 -14.21 -10.36
CA ARG A 46 -0.36 -15.40 -10.36
C ARG A 46 0.38 -15.57 -9.03
N ASN A 47 0.40 -16.80 -8.50
CA ASN A 47 1.03 -17.11 -7.21
C ASN A 47 2.43 -17.74 -7.37
N GLY A 48 3.50 -16.96 -7.25
CA GLY A 48 4.87 -17.43 -7.50
C GLY A 48 5.23 -17.32 -8.98
N LYS A 49 6.15 -18.15 -9.47
CA LYS A 49 6.76 -18.06 -10.82
C LYS A 49 5.78 -18.31 -11.96
N GLU A 50 6.19 -18.02 -13.19
CA GLU A 50 5.41 -18.34 -14.39
C GLU A 50 5.09 -19.84 -14.45
N GLY A 51 3.89 -20.18 -14.93
CA GLY A 51 3.35 -21.56 -14.90
C GLY A 51 2.62 -21.94 -13.61
N ASN A 52 2.78 -21.19 -12.52
CA ASN A 52 2.01 -21.43 -11.29
C ASN A 52 0.55 -20.99 -11.46
N PRO A 53 -0.39 -21.62 -10.72
CA PRO A 53 -1.77 -21.18 -10.67
C PRO A 53 -1.89 -19.77 -10.05
N ASN A 54 -3.04 -19.13 -10.27
CA ASN A 54 -3.38 -17.91 -9.57
C ASN A 54 -3.68 -18.15 -8.09
N CYS A 55 -3.55 -17.11 -7.28
CA CYS A 55 -4.07 -17.06 -5.93
C CYS A 55 -5.58 -17.37 -5.94
N PRO A 56 -6.09 -18.05 -4.89
CA PRO A 56 -7.52 -18.30 -4.76
C PRO A 56 -8.30 -16.98 -4.62
N LYS A 57 -9.58 -17.02 -4.97
CA LYS A 57 -10.50 -15.89 -4.79
C LYS A 57 -10.64 -15.55 -3.31
N ALA A 58 -10.72 -14.26 -3.00
CA ALA A 58 -11.03 -13.79 -1.65
C ALA A 58 -12.53 -13.54 -1.52
N GLN A 59 -13.13 -13.94 -0.39
CA GLN A 59 -14.55 -13.71 -0.13
C GLN A 59 -14.82 -12.33 0.48
N ASN A 60 -13.91 -11.83 1.33
CA ASN A 60 -14.09 -10.59 2.10
C ASN A 60 -12.86 -9.67 2.01
N MET A 61 -12.41 -9.36 0.79
CA MET A 61 -11.35 -8.37 0.59
C MET A 61 -11.91 -6.97 0.75
N LEU A 62 -11.57 -6.28 1.84
CA LEU A 62 -12.08 -4.93 2.11
C LEU A 62 -11.44 -3.88 1.19
N GLU A 63 -12.22 -2.87 0.83
CA GLU A 63 -11.70 -1.68 0.15
C GLU A 63 -10.93 -0.82 1.16
N MET A 64 -9.72 -0.39 0.80
CA MET A 64 -8.96 0.54 1.63
C MET A 64 -9.50 1.96 1.43
N VAL A 65 -9.51 2.74 2.52
CA VAL A 65 -9.76 4.18 2.51
C VAL A 65 -8.45 4.88 2.92
N TYR A 66 -8.19 6.04 2.34
CA TYR A 66 -7.01 6.82 2.68
C TYR A 66 -7.19 7.47 4.06
N ASP A 67 -6.15 7.42 4.89
CA ASP A 67 -6.14 7.97 6.24
C ASP A 67 -4.99 8.97 6.37
N MET A 68 -5.34 10.22 6.70
CA MET A 68 -4.39 11.32 6.78
C MET A 68 -3.47 11.22 8.00
N ASP A 69 -3.93 10.62 9.11
CA ASP A 69 -3.10 10.45 10.30
C ASP A 69 -2.00 9.42 10.05
N LEU A 70 -2.33 8.36 9.29
CA LEU A 70 -1.33 7.39 8.82
C LEU A 70 -0.32 8.01 7.84
N GLU A 71 -0.76 8.91 6.96
CA GLU A 71 0.15 9.66 6.09
C GLU A 71 1.13 10.50 6.91
N VAL A 72 0.64 11.28 7.87
CA VAL A 72 1.48 12.13 8.72
C VAL A 72 2.55 11.30 9.44
N ALA A 73 2.16 10.15 10.01
CA ALA A 73 3.10 9.24 10.65
C ALA A 73 4.13 8.66 9.66
N ALA A 74 3.69 8.26 8.46
CA ALA A 74 4.57 7.72 7.42
C ALA A 74 5.54 8.77 6.89
N GLN A 75 5.08 10.00 6.65
CA GLN A 75 5.91 11.12 6.18
C GLN A 75 6.94 11.50 7.24
N ALA A 76 6.53 11.61 8.52
CA ALA A 76 7.46 11.90 9.62
C ALA A 76 8.57 10.84 9.76
N TYR A 77 8.30 9.57 9.42
CA TYR A 77 9.33 8.54 9.38
C TYR A 77 10.22 8.65 8.12
N ALA A 78 9.62 8.95 6.96
CA ALA A 78 10.35 9.13 5.71
C ALA A 78 11.31 10.33 5.73
N ASP A 79 10.91 11.43 6.36
CA ASP A 79 11.71 12.66 6.50
C ASP A 79 13.03 12.43 7.26
N GLN A 80 13.08 11.42 8.12
CA GLN A 80 14.30 11.02 8.84
C GLN A 80 15.33 10.32 7.93
N CYS A 81 14.97 10.03 6.67
CA CYS A 81 15.88 9.48 5.66
C CYS A 81 16.58 8.18 6.09
N HIS A 82 15.87 7.32 6.82
CA HIS A 82 16.36 6.01 7.23
C HIS A 82 16.66 5.10 6.03
N THR A 83 17.55 4.14 6.23
CA THR A 83 17.91 3.12 5.22
C THR A 83 17.08 1.84 5.33
N SER A 84 16.18 1.76 6.31
CA SER A 84 15.32 0.62 6.60
C SER A 84 13.97 1.06 7.15
N GLY A 85 13.01 0.14 7.24
CA GLY A 85 11.70 0.41 7.83
C GLY A 85 11.74 0.54 9.35
N SER A 86 10.71 1.14 9.93
CA SER A 86 10.62 1.36 11.38
C SER A 86 10.46 0.04 12.14
N ALA A 87 10.99 0.02 13.36
CA ALA A 87 10.84 -1.11 14.26
C ALA A 87 9.35 -1.31 14.61
N ILE A 88 8.89 -2.56 14.67
CA ILE A 88 7.47 -2.86 14.97
C ILE A 88 7.04 -2.27 16.33
N SER A 89 7.95 -2.23 17.30
CA SER A 89 7.72 -1.64 18.62
C SER A 89 7.35 -0.16 18.60
N THR A 90 7.74 0.58 17.55
CA THR A 90 7.40 2.01 17.39
C THR A 90 6.06 2.23 16.68
N ARG A 91 5.42 1.16 16.20
CA ARG A 91 4.14 1.20 15.48
C ARG A 91 3.26 -0.03 15.79
N PRO A 92 2.88 -0.23 17.08
CA PRO A 92 2.18 -1.45 17.51
C PRO A 92 0.81 -1.67 16.85
N LEU A 93 0.20 -0.60 16.33
CA LEU A 93 -1.13 -0.63 15.72
C LEU A 93 -1.11 -0.70 14.18
N PHE A 94 0.03 -0.48 13.54
CA PHE A 94 0.10 -0.26 12.09
C PHE A 94 1.15 -1.12 11.38
N GLY A 95 0.77 -1.64 10.21
CA GLY A 95 1.71 -2.23 9.27
C GLY A 95 2.58 -1.17 8.62
N GLU A 96 3.70 -1.58 8.01
CA GLU A 96 4.55 -0.67 7.24
C GLU A 96 5.12 -1.40 6.03
N ASN A 97 5.03 -0.74 4.89
CA ASN A 97 5.79 -1.08 3.71
C ASN A 97 6.79 0.05 3.42
N PHE A 98 8.08 -0.28 3.46
CA PHE A 98 9.18 0.64 3.19
C PHE A 98 9.85 0.35 1.82
N HIS A 99 10.29 1.38 1.10
CA HIS A 99 11.06 1.21 -0.14
C HIS A 99 12.00 2.39 -0.35
N ILE A 100 13.21 2.11 -0.83
CA ILE A 100 14.17 3.13 -1.27
C ILE A 100 14.34 2.99 -2.76
N ILE A 101 14.19 4.11 -3.46
CA ILE A 101 14.49 4.20 -4.88
C ILE A 101 15.83 4.91 -5.01
N PRO A 102 16.83 4.31 -5.68
CA PRO A 102 18.15 4.91 -5.84
C PRO A 102 18.13 6.02 -6.90
N SER A 103 17.31 7.05 -6.69
CA SER A 103 17.20 8.22 -7.54
C SER A 103 16.97 9.46 -6.69
N ARG A 104 17.68 10.54 -7.01
CA ARG A 104 17.54 11.85 -6.37
C ARG A 104 16.67 12.82 -7.17
N THR A 105 16.22 12.42 -8.36
CA THR A 105 15.52 13.29 -9.33
C THR A 105 14.13 12.77 -9.70
N ILE A 106 13.77 11.58 -9.23
CA ILE A 106 12.43 11.04 -9.42
C ILE A 106 11.42 11.91 -8.67
N ASN A 107 10.33 12.29 -9.33
CA ASN A 107 9.24 12.99 -8.64
C ASN A 107 8.51 12.03 -7.68
N TYR A 108 7.91 12.59 -6.63
CA TYR A 108 7.28 11.81 -5.57
C TYR A 108 6.16 10.89 -6.05
N CYS A 109 5.35 11.31 -7.04
CA CYS A 109 4.29 10.45 -7.60
C CYS A 109 4.87 9.20 -8.28
N ASN A 110 5.87 9.37 -9.14
CA ASN A 110 6.54 8.24 -9.79
C ASN A 110 7.27 7.34 -8.79
N ALA A 111 7.86 7.93 -7.74
CA ALA A 111 8.48 7.18 -6.66
C ALA A 111 7.46 6.29 -5.93
N THR A 112 6.30 6.85 -5.58
CA THR A 112 5.19 6.13 -4.96
C THR A 112 4.68 4.99 -5.85
N VAL A 113 4.49 5.24 -7.15
CA VAL A 113 4.07 4.22 -8.11
C VAL A 113 5.09 3.08 -8.18
N ALA A 114 6.38 3.40 -8.24
CA ALA A 114 7.44 2.41 -8.29
C ALA A 114 7.52 1.57 -7.00
N ALA A 115 7.38 2.20 -5.82
CA ALA A 115 7.35 1.50 -4.54
C ALA A 115 6.19 0.49 -4.45
N ILE A 116 4.96 0.91 -4.78
CA ILE A 116 3.79 0.02 -4.74
C ILE A 116 3.94 -1.15 -5.74
N LYS A 117 4.50 -0.88 -6.94
CA LYS A 117 4.83 -1.94 -7.91
C LYS A 117 5.83 -2.94 -7.33
N ALA A 118 6.89 -2.47 -6.69
CA ALA A 118 7.92 -3.31 -6.10
C ALA A 118 7.40 -4.16 -4.93
N TRP A 119 6.51 -3.61 -4.10
CA TRP A 119 5.85 -4.35 -3.02
C TRP A 119 4.97 -5.46 -3.56
N TRP A 120 4.14 -5.13 -4.55
CA TRP A 120 3.23 -6.08 -5.16
C TRP A 120 3.97 -7.20 -5.90
N SER A 121 5.04 -6.87 -6.64
CA SER A 121 5.74 -7.83 -7.49
C SER A 121 6.40 -8.98 -6.74
N GLN A 122 6.57 -8.87 -5.41
CA GLN A 122 7.15 -9.94 -4.61
C GLN A 122 6.40 -11.28 -4.77
N ILE A 123 5.07 -11.24 -4.96
CA ILE A 123 4.25 -12.44 -5.17
C ILE A 123 4.68 -13.25 -6.40
N PHE A 124 5.18 -12.59 -7.44
CA PHE A 124 5.58 -13.23 -8.69
C PHE A 124 6.96 -13.87 -8.61
N SER A 125 7.80 -13.44 -7.66
CA SER A 125 9.10 -14.06 -7.39
C SER A 125 8.95 -15.26 -6.48
N ASN A 126 8.22 -15.09 -5.37
CA ASN A 126 7.98 -16.12 -4.37
C ASN A 126 6.54 -16.09 -3.92
N GLY A 127 5.82 -17.16 -4.25
CA GLY A 127 4.42 -17.33 -3.90
C GLY A 127 4.15 -17.45 -2.40
N VAL A 128 2.86 -17.48 -2.08
CA VAL A 128 2.31 -17.88 -0.79
C VAL A 128 1.74 -19.30 -0.93
N ASN A 129 1.60 -20.05 0.17
CA ASN A 129 0.89 -21.33 0.10
C ASN A 129 -0.56 -21.13 -0.39
N MET A 130 -1.19 -22.17 -0.94
CA MET A 130 -2.55 -22.07 -1.50
C MET A 130 -3.64 -21.83 -0.45
N GLN A 131 -3.32 -22.00 0.85
CA GLN A 131 -4.22 -21.62 1.94
C GLN A 131 -4.13 -20.13 2.28
N MET A 132 -3.25 -19.38 1.62
CA MET A 132 -2.98 -17.96 1.84
C MET A 132 -2.61 -17.62 3.30
N LEU A 133 -2.02 -18.58 4.02
CA LEU A 133 -1.67 -18.41 5.43
C LEU A 133 -0.36 -17.66 5.62
N TYR A 134 -0.40 -16.63 6.47
CA TYR A 134 0.78 -15.93 6.95
C TYR A 134 1.41 -16.71 8.11
N THR A 135 2.54 -17.37 7.86
CA THR A 135 3.24 -18.19 8.86
C THR A 135 4.63 -17.60 9.16
N VAL A 136 5.23 -18.01 10.28
CA VAL A 136 6.63 -17.64 10.60
C VAL A 136 7.57 -18.07 9.46
N THR A 137 7.38 -19.27 8.91
CA THR A 137 8.15 -19.75 7.76
C THR A 137 7.98 -18.86 6.53
N LEU A 138 6.76 -18.39 6.25
CA LEU A 138 6.56 -17.42 5.18
C LEU A 138 7.27 -16.10 5.49
N HIS A 139 7.18 -15.61 6.72
CA HIS A 139 7.77 -14.33 7.13
C HIS A 139 9.30 -14.32 7.00
N THR A 140 9.96 -15.40 7.44
CA THR A 140 11.43 -15.45 7.56
C THR A 140 12.16 -16.01 6.34
N LYS A 141 11.45 -16.60 5.36
CA LYS A 141 12.11 -17.15 4.17
C LYS A 141 12.81 -16.06 3.35
N GLN A 142 13.88 -16.45 2.66
CA GLN A 142 14.56 -15.59 1.70
C GLN A 142 13.57 -15.11 0.61
N GLN A 143 13.62 -13.82 0.26
CA GLN A 143 12.70 -13.20 -0.69
C GLN A 143 11.22 -13.44 -0.33
N SER A 144 10.89 -13.37 0.97
CA SER A 144 9.50 -13.46 1.42
C SER A 144 8.64 -12.34 0.82
N PRO A 145 7.41 -12.65 0.36
CA PRO A 145 6.47 -11.66 -0.15
C PRO A 145 5.78 -10.84 0.96
N ASN A 146 6.51 -10.47 2.02
CA ASN A 146 5.96 -9.75 3.19
C ASN A 146 5.29 -8.41 2.81
N LYS A 147 5.84 -7.69 1.84
CA LYS A 147 5.28 -6.41 1.41
C LYS A 147 4.03 -6.60 0.57
N PHE A 148 4.01 -7.62 -0.29
CA PHE A 148 2.80 -8.05 -0.99
C PHE A 148 1.70 -8.42 0.02
N THR A 149 2.01 -9.24 1.03
CA THR A 149 1.01 -9.68 2.01
C THR A 149 0.36 -8.52 2.76
N GLN A 150 1.10 -7.42 2.99
CA GLN A 150 0.56 -6.22 3.61
C GLN A 150 -0.31 -5.38 2.65
N VAL A 151 0.02 -5.32 1.35
CA VAL A 151 -0.85 -4.68 0.34
C VAL A 151 -2.18 -5.43 0.21
N SER A 152 -2.15 -6.77 0.34
CA SER A 152 -3.31 -7.65 0.18
C SER A 152 -4.10 -7.91 1.46
N ARG A 153 -3.76 -7.28 2.59
CA ARG A 153 -4.34 -7.61 3.91
C ARG A 153 -5.78 -7.16 4.08
#